data_AF-A0A523V8A3-F1
#
_entry.id   AF-A0A523V8A3-F1
#
_cell.length_a   1.000
_cell.length_b   1.000
_cell.length_c   1.000
_cell.angle_alpha   90.00
_cell.angle_beta   90.00
_cell.angle_gamma   90.00
#
_symmetry.space_group_name_H-M   'P 1'
#
loop_
_entity.id
_entity.type
_entity.pdbx_description
1 polymer ?
#
loop_
_entity_poly.entity_id
_entity_poly.type
_entity_poly.pdbx_seq_one_letter_code
_entity_poly.pdbx_strand_id
1 'polypeptide(L)'
;MKNQKNTQKKIKISIEPIGKRVLLEGPTNGLDAIIDAGIGIKSVCAGKGTCGKCRILIMDKDRKAPNSQETKILTGDEIDHGVRLACQQIFDRDLKIYIPASSLSEEQKLQVKGEEREFDIDPPVKKFHIKLKRASLDDLDSDFTRIRDTLKSEYDISTDHIDIETLKIMPEIIRKSSWDITVSVRNMEVVNIEAGDKTTTSYGLAVDLGTTKIAILLVDFATGETIDSRGIMNPQISFGEDVMSRLNFALQDAENLEKIKSVVIRRIS
;
A
#
# COMPACT_ATOMS: atom_id res chain seq x y z
N MET A 1 -16.84 15.35 42.28
CA MET A 1 -17.55 15.35 40.97
C MET A 1 -16.96 14.23 40.11
N LYS A 2 -17.84 13.42 39.52
CA LYS A 2 -17.55 12.17 38.80
C LYS A 2 -16.78 12.44 37.51
N ASN A 3 -15.68 11.72 37.27
CA ASN A 3 -15.12 11.53 35.92
C ASN A 3 -15.39 10.09 35.49
N GLN A 4 -16.56 9.87 34.88
CA GLN A 4 -16.87 8.63 34.18
C GLN A 4 -16.04 8.59 32.90
N LYS A 5 -14.94 7.82 32.90
CA LYS A 5 -14.29 7.37 31.66
C LYS A 5 -15.32 6.52 30.91
N ASN A 6 -15.80 7.04 29.79
CA ASN A 6 -16.70 6.33 28.90
C ASN A 6 -15.91 5.22 28.20
N THR A 7 -15.80 4.05 28.83
CA THR A 7 -15.27 2.84 28.19
C THR A 7 -16.24 2.40 27.10
N GLN A 8 -16.06 2.92 25.88
CA GLN A 8 -16.74 2.41 24.70
C GLN A 8 -16.40 0.92 24.55
N LYS A 9 -17.43 0.09 24.65
CA LYS A 9 -17.33 -1.37 24.53
C LYS A 9 -16.93 -1.70 23.09
N LYS A 10 -15.70 -2.18 22.90
CA LYS A 10 -15.21 -2.65 21.59
C LYS A 10 -16.05 -3.84 21.12
N ILE A 11 -16.39 -3.84 19.84
CA ILE A 11 -17.19 -4.90 19.20
C ILE A 11 -16.24 -5.90 18.54
N LYS A 12 -16.40 -7.19 18.82
CA LYS A 12 -15.53 -8.26 18.32
C LYS A 12 -16.21 -9.07 17.23
N ILE A 13 -15.64 -9.04 16.02
CA ILE A 13 -16.09 -9.84 14.89
C ILE A 13 -15.10 -10.98 14.64
N SER A 14 -15.59 -12.22 14.67
CA SER A 14 -14.80 -13.42 14.36
C SER A 14 -15.18 -13.95 12.98
N ILE A 15 -14.21 -14.02 12.06
CA ILE A 15 -14.44 -14.29 10.65
C ILE A 15 -13.84 -15.65 10.27
N GLU A 16 -14.70 -16.59 9.89
CA GLU A 16 -14.36 -17.94 9.42
C GLU A 16 -14.54 -18.04 7.88
N PRO A 17 -13.87 -18.97 7.19
CA PRO A 17 -12.83 -19.90 7.68
C PRO A 17 -11.44 -19.26 7.81
N ILE A 18 -11.34 -17.95 7.57
CA ILE A 18 -10.08 -17.18 7.54
C ILE A 18 -9.39 -17.12 8.92
N GLY A 19 -10.15 -17.34 10.00
CA GLY A 19 -9.63 -17.34 11.37
C GLY A 19 -9.27 -15.94 11.89
N LYS A 20 -9.72 -14.88 11.21
CA LYS A 20 -9.37 -13.49 11.56
C LYS A 20 -10.35 -12.93 12.60
N ARG A 21 -9.84 -12.14 13.54
CA ARG A 21 -10.63 -11.43 14.55
C ARG A 21 -10.42 -9.93 14.42
N VAL A 22 -11.51 -9.20 14.31
CA VAL A 22 -11.52 -7.74 14.13
C VAL A 22 -12.15 -7.10 15.35
N LEU A 23 -11.55 -6.03 15.85
CA LEU A 23 -12.08 -5.21 16.94
C LEU A 23 -12.50 -3.86 16.37
N LEU A 24 -13.80 -3.57 16.43
CA LEU A 24 -14.38 -2.31 15.97
C LEU A 24 -14.59 -1.37 17.16
N GLU A 25 -14.35 -0.07 16.94
CA GLU A 25 -14.52 0.96 17.97
C GLU A 25 -16.00 1.37 18.17
N GLY A 26 -16.85 1.05 17.19
CA GLY A 26 -18.29 1.29 17.23
C GLY A 26 -19.01 0.53 16.11
N PRO A 27 -20.32 0.76 15.94
CA PRO A 27 -21.09 0.13 14.87
C PRO A 27 -20.54 0.51 13.49
N THR A 28 -20.21 -0.49 12.66
CA THR A 28 -19.62 -0.29 11.33
C THR A 28 -20.38 -1.09 10.29
N ASN A 29 -20.41 -0.63 9.04
CA ASN A 29 -20.95 -1.43 7.95
C ASN A 29 -20.13 -2.72 7.78
N GLY A 30 -20.82 -3.85 7.59
CA GLY A 30 -20.19 -5.16 7.51
C GLY A 30 -19.26 -5.31 6.30
N LEU A 31 -19.56 -4.66 5.18
CA LEU A 31 -18.67 -4.63 4.03
C LEU A 31 -17.37 -3.89 4.36
N ASP A 32 -17.47 -2.68 4.91
CA ASP A 32 -16.33 -1.85 5.25
C ASP A 32 -15.46 -2.53 6.31
N ALA A 33 -16.06 -3.10 7.36
CA ALA A 33 -15.35 -3.85 8.39
C ALA A 33 -14.56 -5.05 7.83
N ILE A 34 -15.08 -5.73 6.81
CA ILE A 34 -14.40 -6.86 6.15
C ILE A 34 -13.25 -6.35 5.26
N ILE A 35 -13.47 -5.28 4.50
CA ILE A 35 -12.44 -4.67 3.63
C ILE A 35 -11.30 -4.05 4.45
N ASP A 36 -11.62 -3.32 5.52
CA ASP A 36 -10.65 -2.72 6.44
C ASP A 36 -9.87 -3.79 7.20
N ALA A 37 -10.49 -4.95 7.44
CA ALA A 37 -9.81 -6.14 7.92
C ALA A 37 -8.93 -6.80 6.84
N GLY A 38 -8.78 -6.22 5.65
CA GLY A 38 -7.93 -6.73 4.57
C GLY A 38 -8.45 -8.01 3.94
N ILE A 39 -9.74 -8.33 4.10
CA ILE A 39 -10.37 -9.51 3.50
C ILE A 39 -11.08 -9.06 2.22
N GLY A 40 -10.66 -9.63 1.10
CA GLY A 40 -11.28 -9.34 -0.19
C GLY A 40 -12.65 -10.02 -0.32
N ILE A 41 -13.72 -9.23 -0.39
CA ILE A 41 -15.09 -9.70 -0.61
C ILE A 41 -15.66 -9.04 -1.88
N LYS A 42 -16.42 -9.80 -2.68
CA LYS A 42 -16.98 -9.32 -3.94
C LYS A 42 -18.05 -8.24 -3.69
N SER A 43 -17.78 -7.00 -4.10
CA SER A 43 -18.63 -5.84 -3.86
C SER A 43 -19.02 -5.09 -5.14
N VAL A 44 -19.55 -5.80 -6.14
CA VAL A 44 -19.85 -5.21 -7.47
C VAL A 44 -20.78 -4.01 -7.38
N CYS A 45 -21.86 -4.06 -6.59
CA CYS A 45 -22.79 -2.94 -6.49
C CYS A 45 -22.38 -1.81 -5.52
N ALA A 46 -21.11 -1.75 -5.10
CA ALA A 46 -20.61 -0.77 -4.12
C ALA A 46 -21.52 -0.60 -2.89
N GLY A 47 -22.02 -1.72 -2.36
CA GLY A 47 -22.85 -1.73 -1.17
C GLY A 47 -24.32 -1.33 -1.33
N LYS A 48 -24.81 -1.08 -2.55
CA LYS A 48 -26.24 -0.79 -2.83
C LYS A 48 -27.19 -1.98 -2.58
N GLY A 49 -26.65 -3.17 -2.31
CA GLY A 49 -27.45 -4.37 -2.06
C GLY A 49 -28.15 -4.93 -3.29
N THR A 50 -27.69 -4.65 -4.52
CA THR A 50 -28.36 -5.09 -5.76
C THR A 50 -27.70 -6.29 -6.46
N CYS A 51 -26.41 -6.58 -6.18
CA CYS A 51 -25.68 -7.65 -6.89
C CYS A 51 -25.68 -9.02 -6.20
N GLY A 52 -25.94 -9.07 -4.89
CA GLY A 52 -25.95 -10.32 -4.12
C GLY A 52 -24.61 -11.05 -3.95
N LYS A 53 -23.47 -10.43 -4.29
CA LYS A 53 -22.15 -11.09 -4.30
C LYS A 53 -21.40 -11.05 -2.95
N CYS A 54 -21.73 -10.11 -2.07
CA CYS A 54 -21.10 -9.93 -0.76
C CYS A 54 -21.77 -10.78 0.35
N ARG A 55 -22.07 -12.05 0.06
CA ARG A 55 -22.80 -12.92 0.99
C ARG A 55 -21.92 -13.25 2.19
N ILE A 56 -22.53 -13.23 3.36
CA ILE A 56 -21.97 -13.69 4.62
C ILE A 56 -23.00 -14.56 5.33
N LEU A 57 -22.53 -15.48 6.15
CA LEU A 57 -23.35 -16.32 7.00
C LEU A 57 -23.15 -15.89 8.44
N ILE A 58 -24.21 -15.43 9.11
CA ILE A 58 -24.18 -15.10 10.53
C ILE A 58 -24.43 -16.41 11.31
N MET A 59 -23.40 -16.88 12.00
CA MET A 59 -23.43 -18.17 12.72
C MET A 59 -24.24 -18.08 14.01
N ASP A 60 -24.39 -16.88 14.57
CA ASP A 60 -25.19 -16.65 15.77
C ASP A 60 -26.68 -16.78 15.48
N LYS A 61 -27.43 -17.29 16.47
CA LYS A 61 -28.90 -17.48 16.38
C LYS A 61 -29.67 -16.16 16.49
N ASP A 62 -29.09 -15.17 17.16
CA ASP A 62 -29.67 -13.84 17.30
C ASP A 62 -29.38 -13.00 16.06
N ARG A 63 -30.30 -13.05 15.09
CA ARG A 63 -30.17 -12.44 13.76
C ARG A 63 -31.19 -11.34 13.58
N LYS A 64 -30.75 -10.23 12.98
CA LYS A 64 -31.66 -9.16 12.57
C LYS A 64 -32.56 -9.63 11.43
N ALA A 65 -33.77 -9.07 11.38
CA ALA A 65 -34.69 -9.26 10.27
C ALA A 65 -34.02 -8.81 8.95
N PRO A 66 -34.25 -9.52 7.84
CA PRO A 66 -33.71 -9.14 6.54
C PRO A 66 -34.33 -7.82 6.08
N ASN A 67 -33.56 -7.02 5.34
CA ASN A 67 -34.08 -5.80 4.74
C ASN A 67 -34.72 -6.05 3.36
N SER A 68 -35.33 -5.02 2.79
CA SER A 68 -36.05 -5.14 1.50
C SER A 68 -35.15 -5.50 0.31
N GLN A 69 -33.86 -5.22 0.37
CA GLN A 69 -32.89 -5.61 -0.67
C GLN A 69 -32.48 -7.06 -0.52
N GLU A 70 -32.28 -7.52 0.71
CA GLU A 70 -31.96 -8.92 1.01
C GLU A 70 -33.10 -9.84 0.60
N THR A 71 -34.35 -9.50 0.93
CA THR A 71 -35.53 -10.31 0.54
C THR A 71 -35.75 -10.38 -0.97
N LYS A 72 -35.22 -9.42 -1.75
CA LYS A 72 -35.29 -9.45 -3.22
C LYS A 72 -34.26 -10.36 -3.86
N ILE A 73 -33.14 -10.62 -3.17
CA ILE A 73 -31.96 -11.29 -3.75
C ILE A 73 -31.76 -12.68 -3.16
N LEU A 74 -31.96 -12.80 -1.85
CA LEU A 74 -31.78 -14.04 -1.10
C LEU A 74 -33.11 -14.77 -1.03
N THR A 75 -33.04 -16.09 -1.13
CA THR A 75 -34.19 -16.96 -0.91
C THR A 75 -34.57 -17.00 0.58
N GLY A 76 -35.81 -17.36 0.88
CA GLY A 76 -36.27 -17.53 2.27
C GLY A 76 -35.42 -18.54 3.04
N ASP A 77 -35.07 -19.65 2.39
CA ASP A 77 -34.20 -20.68 2.95
C ASP A 77 -32.79 -20.14 3.28
N GLU A 78 -32.18 -19.36 2.39
CA GLU A 78 -30.89 -18.71 2.65
C GLU A 78 -30.98 -17.77 3.86
N ILE A 79 -32.05 -16.98 3.95
CA ILE A 79 -32.29 -16.05 5.06
C ILE A 79 -32.46 -16.79 6.38
N ASP A 80 -33.20 -17.90 6.38
CA ASP A 80 -33.47 -18.73 7.55
C ASP A 80 -32.20 -19.45 8.03
N HIS A 81 -31.33 -19.87 7.10
CA HIS A 81 -30.02 -20.42 7.41
C HIS A 81 -29.02 -19.35 7.87
N GLY A 82 -29.31 -18.06 7.71
CA GLY A 82 -28.54 -16.95 8.26
C GLY A 82 -27.66 -16.23 7.26
N VAL A 83 -27.89 -16.47 5.97
CA VAL A 83 -27.23 -15.74 4.90
C VAL A 83 -27.74 -14.31 4.88
N ARG A 84 -26.82 -13.35 4.82
CA ARG A 84 -27.08 -11.92 4.72
C ARG A 84 -26.10 -11.30 3.72
N LEU A 85 -26.39 -10.07 3.29
CA LEU A 85 -25.47 -9.29 2.45
C LEU A 85 -24.61 -8.42 3.36
N ALA A 86 -23.29 -8.59 3.34
CA ALA A 86 -22.36 -7.86 4.22
C ALA A 86 -22.58 -6.34 4.17
N CYS A 87 -22.80 -5.81 2.97
CA CYS A 87 -23.02 -4.38 2.76
C CYS A 87 -24.33 -3.83 3.33
N GLN A 88 -25.28 -4.70 3.63
CA GLN A 88 -26.58 -4.35 4.18
C GLN A 88 -26.65 -4.59 5.69
N GLN A 89 -25.57 -5.09 6.29
CA GLN A 89 -25.49 -5.38 7.70
C GLN A 89 -24.63 -4.34 8.41
N ILE A 90 -25.08 -3.92 9.60
CA ILE A 90 -24.26 -3.13 10.53
C ILE A 90 -23.79 -4.07 11.64
N PHE A 91 -22.47 -4.16 11.80
CA PHE A 91 -21.81 -4.89 12.88
C PHE A 91 -21.80 -4.01 14.13
N ASP A 92 -22.80 -4.22 14.99
CA ASP A 92 -23.05 -3.43 16.20
C ASP A 92 -22.88 -4.22 17.51
N ARG A 93 -22.57 -5.51 17.40
CA ARG A 93 -22.36 -6.42 18.52
C ARG A 93 -21.34 -7.47 18.14
N ASP A 94 -20.87 -8.22 19.13
CA ASP A 94 -19.95 -9.34 18.91
C ASP A 94 -20.65 -10.37 18.02
N LEU A 95 -20.00 -10.75 16.92
CA LEU A 95 -20.58 -11.64 15.93
C LEU A 95 -19.56 -12.66 15.45
N LYS A 96 -20.01 -13.89 15.25
CA LYS A 96 -19.28 -14.89 14.47
C LYS A 96 -19.88 -15.01 13.07
N ILE A 97 -19.08 -14.68 12.06
CA ILE A 97 -19.49 -14.73 10.65
C ILE A 97 -18.64 -15.74 9.89
N TYR A 98 -19.25 -16.35 8.87
CA TYR A 98 -18.58 -17.19 7.90
C TYR A 98 -18.71 -16.54 6.52
N ILE A 99 -17.60 -16.42 5.78
CA ILE A 99 -17.60 -15.87 4.42
C ILE A 99 -17.46 -17.04 3.43
N PRO A 100 -18.48 -17.33 2.61
CA PRO A 100 -18.39 -18.35 1.58
C PRO A 100 -17.27 -18.03 0.58
N ALA A 101 -16.55 -19.05 0.12
CA ALA A 101 -15.51 -18.90 -0.89
C ALA A 101 -16.04 -18.25 -2.19
N SER A 102 -17.30 -18.48 -2.53
CA SER A 102 -17.98 -17.83 -3.67
C SER A 102 -18.09 -16.31 -3.53
N SER A 103 -18.09 -15.79 -2.30
CA SER A 103 -18.16 -14.36 -1.96
C SER A 103 -16.80 -13.73 -1.72
N LEU A 104 -15.77 -14.52 -1.41
CA LEU A 104 -14.39 -14.05 -1.42
C LEU A 104 -14.00 -13.64 -2.84
N SER A 105 -13.33 -12.50 -2.97
CA SER A 105 -12.55 -12.27 -4.17
C SER A 105 -11.40 -13.27 -4.12
N GLU A 106 -11.25 -14.10 -5.16
CA GLU A 106 -10.05 -14.91 -5.30
C GLU A 106 -8.84 -14.01 -5.08
N GLU A 107 -7.88 -14.44 -4.25
CA GLU A 107 -6.49 -14.13 -4.53
C GLU A 107 -6.24 -14.76 -5.90
N GLN A 108 -6.53 -14.00 -6.96
CA GLN A 108 -6.21 -14.43 -8.29
C GLN A 108 -4.69 -14.56 -8.28
N LYS A 109 -4.20 -15.81 -8.31
CA LYS A 109 -2.81 -16.12 -8.60
C LYS A 109 -2.48 -15.37 -9.87
N LEU A 110 -1.81 -14.25 -9.71
CA LEU A 110 -1.42 -13.43 -10.82
C LEU A 110 -0.32 -14.19 -11.52
N GLN A 111 -0.52 -14.46 -12.80
CA GLN A 111 0.54 -14.86 -13.69
C GLN A 111 1.40 -13.60 -13.91
N VAL A 112 2.30 -13.31 -12.97
CA VAL A 112 3.21 -12.14 -13.03
C VAL A 112 4.51 -12.46 -13.77
N LYS A 113 4.70 -13.73 -14.19
CA LYS A 113 5.87 -14.14 -14.96
C LYS A 113 5.65 -13.88 -16.45
N GLY A 114 6.19 -12.77 -16.96
CA GLY A 114 6.48 -12.57 -18.38
C GLY A 114 7.77 -13.28 -18.79
N GLU A 115 8.08 -13.32 -20.08
CA GLU A 115 9.41 -13.76 -20.55
C GLU A 115 10.47 -12.76 -20.11
N GLU A 116 11.44 -13.23 -19.33
CA GLU A 116 12.63 -12.46 -18.97
C GLU A 116 13.51 -12.29 -20.20
N ARG A 117 13.75 -11.04 -20.59
CA ARG A 117 14.72 -10.70 -21.63
C ARG A 117 15.97 -10.16 -20.97
N GLU A 118 17.13 -10.46 -21.54
CA GLU A 118 18.36 -9.78 -21.17
C GLU A 118 18.28 -8.32 -21.64
N PHE A 119 18.50 -7.37 -20.73
CA PHE A 119 18.56 -5.93 -21.01
C PHE A 119 19.76 -5.32 -20.31
N ASP A 120 20.33 -4.27 -20.91
CA ASP A 120 21.32 -3.45 -20.25
C ASP A 120 20.64 -2.70 -19.09
N ILE A 121 21.16 -2.91 -17.88
CA ILE A 121 20.56 -2.36 -16.66
C ILE A 121 20.95 -0.88 -16.54
N ASP A 122 19.99 0.01 -16.79
CA ASP A 122 20.13 1.45 -16.62
C ASP A 122 19.13 1.97 -15.58
N PRO A 123 19.41 1.80 -14.27
CA PRO A 123 18.46 2.13 -13.23
C PRO A 123 18.32 3.65 -13.09
N PRO A 124 17.12 4.15 -12.71
CA PRO A 124 16.87 5.59 -12.58
C PRO A 124 17.72 6.26 -11.49
N VAL A 125 18.21 5.48 -10.52
CA VAL A 125 19.13 5.93 -9.49
C VAL A 125 20.35 5.01 -9.51
N LYS A 126 21.54 5.59 -9.65
CA LYS A 126 22.82 4.88 -9.67
C LYS A 126 23.60 5.16 -8.41
N LYS A 127 24.31 4.15 -7.89
CA LYS A 127 25.14 4.27 -6.69
C LYS A 127 26.61 4.29 -7.07
N PHE A 128 27.36 5.18 -6.44
CA PHE A 128 28.80 5.34 -6.64
C PHE A 128 29.49 5.30 -5.28
N HIS A 129 30.42 4.37 -5.12
CA HIS A 129 31.27 4.31 -3.94
C HIS A 129 32.45 5.26 -4.11
N ILE A 130 32.66 6.18 -3.17
CA ILE A 130 33.75 7.16 -3.25
C ILE A 130 34.47 7.27 -1.90
N LYS A 131 35.79 7.48 -1.97
CA LYS A 131 36.61 7.82 -0.81
C LYS A 131 37.02 9.28 -0.91
N LEU A 132 36.38 10.11 -0.10
CA LEU A 132 36.62 11.54 -0.11
C LEU A 132 37.95 11.89 0.57
N LYS A 133 38.63 12.90 0.03
CA LYS A 133 39.77 13.50 0.71
C LYS A 133 39.29 14.22 1.99
N ARG A 134 39.92 13.87 3.10
CA ARG A 134 39.66 14.50 4.40
C ARG A 134 39.91 16.00 4.36
N ALA A 135 38.95 16.77 4.88
CA ALA A 135 39.09 18.22 5.03
C ALA A 135 40.27 18.59 5.97
N SER A 136 40.97 19.66 5.62
CA SER A 136 42.12 20.19 6.36
C SER A 136 42.12 21.72 6.33
N LEU A 137 42.97 22.37 7.12
CA LEU A 137 43.09 23.84 7.08
C LEU A 137 43.55 24.36 5.72
N ASP A 138 44.30 23.57 4.96
CA ASP A 138 44.77 23.90 3.61
C ASP A 138 43.74 23.55 2.51
N ASP A 139 42.60 22.96 2.88
CA ASP A 139 41.58 22.47 1.96
C ASP A 139 40.19 22.75 2.55
N LEU A 140 39.64 23.91 2.18
CA LEU A 140 38.42 24.49 2.75
C LEU A 140 37.16 24.19 1.92
N ASP A 141 37.24 23.29 0.94
CA ASP A 141 36.10 22.95 0.10
C ASP A 141 34.95 22.33 0.91
N SER A 142 33.74 22.69 0.50
CA SER A 142 32.52 22.15 1.09
C SER A 142 32.39 20.65 0.83
N ASP A 143 31.70 19.94 1.73
CA ASP A 143 31.47 18.50 1.59
C ASP A 143 30.79 18.16 0.24
N PHE A 144 29.83 18.97 -0.22
CA PHE A 144 29.17 18.75 -1.51
C PHE A 144 30.10 19.02 -2.70
N THR A 145 30.93 20.06 -2.63
CA THR A 145 31.99 20.31 -3.64
C THR A 145 32.91 19.10 -3.77
N ARG A 146 33.37 18.55 -2.64
CA ARG A 146 34.24 17.35 -2.63
C ARG A 146 33.56 16.17 -3.29
N ILE A 147 32.28 15.92 -2.99
CA ILE A 147 31.51 14.83 -3.61
C ILE A 147 31.42 15.02 -5.11
N ARG A 148 30.96 16.19 -5.56
CA ARG A 148 30.81 16.50 -6.98
C ARG A 148 32.12 16.33 -7.74
N ASP A 149 33.20 16.89 -7.21
CA ASP A 149 34.48 16.88 -7.90
C ASP A 149 35.08 15.47 -7.93
N THR A 150 34.86 14.65 -6.89
CA THR A 150 35.26 13.23 -6.85
C THR A 150 34.41 12.38 -7.82
N LEU A 151 33.10 12.59 -7.86
CA LEU A 151 32.22 11.90 -8.83
C LEU A 151 32.61 12.24 -10.27
N LYS A 152 32.98 13.49 -10.53
CA LYS A 152 33.41 13.92 -11.86
C LYS A 152 34.76 13.33 -12.26
N SER A 153 35.71 13.24 -11.33
CA SER A 153 37.05 12.72 -11.63
C SER A 153 37.11 11.19 -11.74
N GLU A 154 36.38 10.47 -10.87
CA GLU A 154 36.44 9.00 -10.82
C GLU A 154 35.45 8.31 -11.77
N TYR A 155 34.27 8.90 -11.98
CA TYR A 155 33.17 8.27 -12.71
C TYR A 155 32.66 9.07 -13.92
N ASP A 156 33.24 10.23 -14.20
CA ASP A 156 32.76 11.20 -15.23
C ASP A 156 31.30 11.67 -15.01
N ILE A 157 30.78 11.57 -13.80
CA ILE A 157 29.42 11.96 -13.46
C ILE A 157 29.38 13.41 -13.00
N SER A 158 28.55 14.22 -13.66
CA SER A 158 28.32 15.62 -13.29
C SER A 158 27.08 15.74 -12.41
N THR A 159 27.23 16.32 -11.22
CA THR A 159 26.11 16.66 -10.32
C THR A 159 26.12 18.14 -9.99
N ASP A 160 24.98 18.82 -10.10
CA ASP A 160 24.85 20.27 -9.84
C ASP A 160 23.95 20.59 -8.65
N HIS A 161 23.11 19.65 -8.20
CA HIS A 161 22.25 19.80 -7.04
C HIS A 161 22.26 18.59 -6.12
N ILE A 162 21.85 18.82 -4.88
CA ILE A 162 21.71 17.84 -3.83
C ILE A 162 20.34 18.02 -3.18
N ASP A 163 19.66 16.90 -2.94
CA ASP A 163 18.41 16.87 -2.21
C ASP A 163 18.58 17.47 -0.80
N ILE A 164 17.59 18.22 -0.34
CA ILE A 164 17.69 18.97 0.91
C ILE A 164 17.75 18.08 2.14
N GLU A 165 17.08 16.92 2.14
CA GLU A 165 17.16 15.98 3.26
C GLU A 165 18.51 15.29 3.28
N THR A 166 19.06 14.98 2.10
CA THR A 166 20.42 14.46 1.97
C THR A 166 21.47 15.46 2.45
N LEU A 167 21.33 16.74 2.07
CA LEU A 167 22.25 17.80 2.49
C LEU A 167 22.33 17.95 4.02
N LYS A 168 21.20 17.78 4.72
CA LYS A 168 21.14 17.89 6.20
C LYS A 168 21.92 16.78 6.89
N ILE A 169 21.85 15.54 6.40
CA ILE A 169 22.46 14.37 7.03
C ILE A 169 23.90 14.12 6.55
N MET A 170 24.24 14.61 5.35
CA MET A 170 25.51 14.38 4.67
C MET A 170 26.75 14.64 5.56
N PRO A 171 26.89 15.80 6.25
CA PRO A 171 28.11 16.11 6.98
C PRO A 171 28.41 15.09 8.10
N GLU A 172 27.36 14.62 8.77
CA GLU A 172 27.49 13.65 9.85
C GLU A 172 27.91 12.28 9.32
N ILE A 173 27.29 11.82 8.22
CA ILE A 173 27.60 10.53 7.60
C ILE A 173 29.05 10.49 7.14
N ILE A 174 29.51 11.51 6.39
CA ILE A 174 30.89 11.60 5.88
C ILE A 174 31.91 11.48 7.02
N ARG A 175 31.69 12.22 8.11
CA ARG A 175 32.63 12.25 9.24
C ARG A 175 32.63 10.93 10.01
N LYS A 176 31.46 10.32 10.23
CA LYS A 176 31.34 9.04 10.95
C LYS A 176 31.87 7.85 10.15
N SER A 177 31.79 7.91 8.83
CA SER A 177 32.26 6.84 7.94
C SER A 177 33.74 6.94 7.58
N SER A 178 34.49 7.84 8.22
CA SER A 178 35.90 8.09 7.88
C SER A 178 36.10 8.46 6.40
N TRP A 179 35.18 9.27 5.86
CA TRP A 179 35.21 9.78 4.48
C TRP A 179 35.01 8.69 3.40
N ASP A 180 34.59 7.50 3.80
CA ASP A 180 34.25 6.37 2.93
C ASP A 180 32.72 6.29 2.81
N ILE A 181 32.16 6.62 1.65
CA ILE A 181 30.71 6.75 1.47
C ILE A 181 30.25 6.17 0.13
N THR A 182 28.95 5.86 0.06
CA THR A 182 28.24 5.61 -1.19
C THR A 182 27.26 6.75 -1.45
N VAL A 183 27.28 7.30 -2.66
CA VAL A 183 26.39 8.37 -3.11
C VAL A 183 25.39 7.81 -4.12
N SER A 184 24.11 8.07 -3.91
CA SER A 184 23.05 7.75 -4.86
C SER A 184 22.74 8.98 -5.71
N VAL A 185 22.84 8.84 -7.03
CA VAL A 185 22.64 9.91 -8.00
C VAL A 185 21.46 9.58 -8.90
N ARG A 186 20.55 10.55 -9.05
CA ARG A 186 19.43 10.50 -9.98
C ARG A 186 19.58 11.65 -10.98
N ASN A 187 19.82 11.32 -12.25
CA ASN A 187 20.19 12.31 -13.27
C ASN A 187 21.46 13.09 -12.86
N MET A 188 21.31 14.33 -12.38
CA MET A 188 22.40 15.19 -11.89
C MET A 188 22.23 15.58 -10.41
N GLU A 189 21.28 14.94 -9.73
CA GLU A 189 20.96 15.18 -8.32
C GLU A 189 21.59 14.12 -7.43
N VAL A 190 22.29 14.54 -6.37
CA VAL A 190 22.62 13.64 -5.26
C VAL A 190 21.38 13.50 -4.37
N VAL A 191 20.77 12.31 -4.35
CA VAL A 191 19.49 12.05 -3.68
C VAL A 191 19.61 11.25 -2.38
N ASN A 192 20.78 10.65 -2.12
CA ASN A 192 21.06 9.96 -0.86
C ASN A 192 22.57 9.75 -0.65
N ILE A 193 22.98 9.62 0.61
CA ILE A 193 24.36 9.29 1.00
C ILE A 193 24.34 8.23 2.10
N GLU A 194 25.20 7.23 1.97
CA GLU A 194 25.31 6.10 2.91
C GLU A 194 26.77 5.90 3.33
N ALA A 195 26.99 5.36 4.53
CA ALA A 195 28.33 5.05 5.03
C ALA A 195 28.88 3.73 4.44
N GLY A 196 30.14 3.75 4.00
CA GLY A 196 30.82 2.61 3.38
C GLY A 196 30.31 2.28 1.98
N ASP A 197 30.70 1.11 1.47
CA ASP A 197 30.26 0.60 0.17
C ASP A 197 28.88 -0.08 0.24
N LYS A 198 27.93 0.48 -0.49
CA LYS A 198 26.53 0.02 -0.64
C LYS A 198 26.11 -0.09 -2.10
N THR A 199 27.08 -0.14 -3.03
CA THR A 199 26.83 -0.18 -4.48
C THR A 199 26.06 -1.42 -4.92
N THR A 200 26.24 -2.55 -4.22
CA THR A 200 25.58 -3.83 -4.54
C THR A 200 24.15 -3.96 -4.01
N THR A 201 23.70 -3.04 -3.16
CA THR A 201 22.36 -3.09 -2.56
C THR A 201 21.53 -1.93 -3.06
N SER A 202 20.75 -2.18 -4.12
CA SER A 202 19.85 -1.19 -4.71
C SER A 202 18.58 -1.89 -5.19
N TYR A 203 17.43 -1.45 -4.71
CA TYR A 203 16.14 -2.06 -5.03
C TYR A 203 15.18 -1.00 -5.57
N GLY A 204 14.33 -1.42 -6.50
CA GLY A 204 13.25 -0.63 -7.07
C GLY A 204 11.90 -1.29 -6.88
N LEU A 205 10.85 -0.48 -6.88
CA LEU A 205 9.47 -0.95 -6.98
C LEU A 205 8.89 -0.51 -8.32
N ALA A 206 8.48 -1.47 -9.15
CA ALA A 206 7.66 -1.19 -10.32
C ALA A 206 6.19 -1.38 -9.96
N VAL A 207 5.39 -0.32 -10.05
CA VAL A 207 3.98 -0.31 -9.66
C VAL A 207 3.12 -0.03 -10.89
N ASP A 208 2.32 -1.00 -11.30
CA ASP A 208 1.29 -0.84 -12.33
C ASP A 208 -0.06 -0.60 -11.66
N LEU A 209 -0.55 0.64 -11.75
CA LEU A 209 -1.84 1.07 -11.19
C LEU A 209 -2.95 0.92 -12.24
N GLY A 210 -3.44 -0.30 -12.42
CA GLY A 210 -4.61 -0.58 -13.25
C GLY A 210 -5.93 -0.15 -12.58
N THR A 211 -6.99 -0.04 -13.38
CA THR A 211 -8.33 0.33 -12.88
C THR A 211 -8.89 -0.70 -11.91
N THR A 212 -8.67 -1.98 -12.17
CA THR A 212 -9.17 -3.09 -11.34
C THR A 212 -8.11 -3.68 -10.42
N LYS A 213 -6.83 -3.63 -10.80
CA LYS A 213 -5.74 -4.29 -10.10
C LYS A 213 -4.53 -3.38 -10.02
N ILE A 214 -3.77 -3.53 -8.95
CA ILE A 214 -2.44 -2.95 -8.81
C ILE A 214 -1.45 -4.10 -8.78
N ALA A 215 -0.44 -4.07 -9.64
CA ALA A 215 0.69 -4.98 -9.57
C ALA A 215 1.92 -4.24 -9.04
N ILE A 216 2.69 -4.91 -8.19
CA ILE A 216 3.89 -4.39 -7.53
C ILE A 216 4.98 -5.45 -7.72
N LEU A 217 6.09 -5.04 -8.32
CA LEU A 217 7.28 -5.87 -8.49
C LEU A 217 8.42 -5.25 -7.69
N LEU A 218 9.07 -6.05 -6.86
CA LEU A 218 10.34 -5.69 -6.24
C LEU A 218 11.46 -6.15 -7.16
N VAL A 219 12.28 -5.20 -7.61
CA VAL A 219 13.33 -5.43 -8.59
C VAL A 219 14.69 -5.11 -7.96
N ASP A 220 15.66 -5.97 -8.15
CA ASP A 220 17.06 -5.68 -7.85
C ASP A 220 17.65 -4.81 -8.98
N PHE A 221 18.13 -3.62 -8.67
CA PHE A 221 18.76 -2.75 -9.67
C PHE A 221 20.20 -3.11 -9.99
N ALA A 222 20.85 -3.97 -9.20
CA ALA A 222 22.18 -4.48 -9.52
C ALA A 222 22.12 -5.62 -10.54
N THR A 223 21.10 -6.50 -10.45
CA THR A 223 20.97 -7.68 -11.33
C THR A 223 19.86 -7.54 -12.37
N GLY A 224 18.92 -6.60 -12.20
CA GLY A 224 17.73 -6.48 -13.03
C GLY A 224 16.64 -7.52 -12.72
N GLU A 225 16.89 -8.43 -11.78
CA GLU A 225 15.98 -9.53 -11.47
C GLU A 225 14.78 -9.07 -10.64
N THR A 226 13.62 -9.68 -10.89
CA THR A 226 12.44 -9.50 -10.03
C THR A 226 12.57 -10.43 -8.81
N ILE A 227 12.75 -9.82 -7.64
CA ILE A 227 12.91 -10.52 -6.35
C ILE A 227 11.57 -11.06 -5.85
N ASP A 228 10.52 -10.24 -5.91
CA ASP A 228 9.17 -10.62 -5.50
C ASP A 228 8.13 -9.88 -6.35
N SER A 229 6.94 -10.45 -6.42
CA SER A 229 5.82 -9.82 -7.10
C SER A 229 4.53 -10.04 -6.34
N ARG A 230 3.73 -8.99 -6.21
CA ARG A 230 2.40 -9.05 -5.64
C ARG A 230 1.44 -8.29 -6.49
N GLY A 231 0.19 -8.72 -6.52
CA GLY A 231 -0.86 -7.84 -6.95
C GLY A 231 -2.09 -7.96 -6.10
N ILE A 232 -2.80 -6.85 -6.10
CA ILE A 232 -3.88 -6.55 -5.19
C ILE A 232 -5.02 -5.96 -6.00
N MET A 233 -6.24 -6.07 -5.48
CA MET A 233 -7.36 -5.34 -6.05
C MET A 233 -7.13 -3.83 -5.85
N ASN A 234 -7.43 -3.03 -6.87
CA ASN A 234 -7.38 -1.59 -6.75
C ASN A 234 -8.45 -1.15 -5.74
N PRO A 235 -8.07 -0.58 -4.58
CA PRO A 235 -9.04 -0.20 -3.54
C PRO A 235 -9.98 0.92 -3.99
N GLN A 236 -9.67 1.63 -5.08
CA GLN A 236 -10.52 2.70 -5.61
C GLN A 236 -11.83 2.18 -6.22
N ILE A 237 -11.99 0.86 -6.39
CA ILE A 237 -13.23 0.25 -6.86
C ILE A 237 -14.41 0.57 -5.93
N SER A 238 -14.18 0.77 -4.63
CA SER A 238 -15.24 1.16 -3.69
C SER A 238 -15.87 2.52 -4.01
N PHE A 239 -15.17 3.38 -4.76
CA PHE A 239 -15.61 4.74 -5.11
C PHE A 239 -16.08 4.87 -6.58
N GLY A 240 -15.91 3.83 -7.39
CA GLY A 240 -16.34 3.81 -8.80
C GLY A 240 -15.81 2.61 -9.57
N GLU A 241 -16.65 2.04 -10.42
CA GLU A 241 -16.33 0.85 -11.22
C GLU A 241 -15.36 1.16 -12.37
N ASP A 242 -15.35 2.40 -12.84
CA ASP A 242 -14.53 2.88 -13.94
C ASP A 242 -13.86 4.24 -13.62
N VAL A 243 -13.05 4.73 -14.56
CA VAL A 243 -12.32 5.99 -14.38
C VAL A 243 -13.25 7.20 -14.26
N MET A 244 -14.35 7.23 -15.02
CA MET A 244 -15.26 8.37 -15.07
C MET A 244 -16.08 8.51 -13.78
N SER A 245 -16.55 7.39 -13.24
CA SER A 245 -17.25 7.34 -11.96
C SER A 245 -16.35 7.79 -10.81
N ARG A 246 -15.08 7.37 -10.79
CA ARG A 246 -14.08 7.82 -9.80
C ARG A 246 -13.75 9.30 -9.94
N LEU A 247 -13.62 9.78 -11.18
CA LEU A 247 -13.40 11.20 -11.47
C LEU A 247 -14.56 12.04 -10.94
N ASN A 248 -15.80 11.64 -11.24
CA ASN A 248 -16.99 12.33 -10.75
C ASN A 248 -17.05 12.33 -9.21
N PHE A 249 -16.71 11.22 -8.55
CA PHE A 249 -16.63 11.16 -7.09
C PHE A 249 -15.58 12.14 -6.52
N ALA A 250 -14.39 12.19 -7.12
CA ALA A 250 -13.32 13.08 -6.71
C ALA A 250 -13.62 14.58 -6.98
N LEU A 251 -14.39 14.88 -8.03
CA LEU A 251 -14.78 16.25 -8.39
C LEU A 251 -15.87 16.84 -7.48
N GLN A 252 -16.59 16.01 -6.72
CA GLN A 252 -17.65 16.48 -5.82
C GLN A 252 -17.10 17.29 -4.63
N ASP A 253 -15.94 16.90 -4.09
CA ASP A 253 -15.33 17.51 -2.91
C ASP A 253 -13.82 17.23 -2.87
N ALA A 254 -13.03 18.20 -2.41
CA ALA A 254 -11.60 18.02 -2.15
C ALA A 254 -11.33 16.91 -1.12
N GLU A 255 -12.24 16.67 -0.16
CA GLU A 255 -12.10 15.56 0.79
C GLU A 255 -12.20 14.19 0.09
N ASN A 256 -13.03 14.07 -0.95
CA ASN A 256 -13.17 12.84 -1.73
C ASN A 256 -11.92 12.54 -2.56
N LEU A 257 -11.26 13.59 -3.08
CA LEU A 257 -9.97 13.47 -3.76
C LEU A 257 -8.90 12.90 -2.81
N GLU A 258 -8.81 13.41 -1.58
CA GLU A 258 -7.86 12.87 -0.61
C GLU A 258 -8.22 11.45 -0.15
N LYS A 259 -9.52 11.13 -0.03
CA LYS A 259 -9.97 9.75 0.25
C LYS A 259 -9.52 8.78 -0.85
N ILE A 260 -9.78 9.08 -2.12
CA ILE A 260 -9.46 8.15 -3.22
C ILE A 260 -7.94 7.99 -3.44
N LYS A 261 -7.15 9.01 -3.10
CA LYS A 261 -5.69 8.97 -3.09
C LYS A 261 -5.14 8.15 -1.92
N SER A 262 -5.61 8.44 -0.71
CA SER A 262 -5.09 7.81 0.52
C SER A 262 -5.33 6.30 0.60
N VAL A 263 -6.43 5.79 0.02
CA VAL A 263 -6.68 4.35 -0.02
C VAL A 263 -5.64 3.59 -0.86
N VAL A 264 -5.14 4.19 -1.95
CA VAL A 264 -4.11 3.57 -2.79
C VAL A 264 -2.77 3.60 -2.06
N ILE A 265 -2.39 4.75 -1.50
CA ILE A 265 -1.15 4.92 -0.75
C ILE A 265 -1.08 3.92 0.40
N ARG A 266 -2.13 3.83 1.23
CA ARG A 266 -2.22 2.90 2.36
C ARG A 266 -2.12 1.43 1.95
N ARG A 267 -2.52 1.10 0.72
CA ARG A 267 -2.51 -0.28 0.24
C ARG A 267 -1.15 -0.69 -0.32
N ILE A 268 -0.38 0.26 -0.82
CA ILE A 268 0.98 0.06 -1.34
C ILE A 268 2.04 0.15 -0.22
N SER A 269 1.81 0.99 0.80
CA SER A 269 2.67 1.15 1.98
C SER A 269 2.50 0.03 3.00
#